data_AF-A0A383B3R7-F1
#
_entry.id   AF-A0A383B3R7-F1
#
_cell.length_a   1.000
_cell.length_b   1.000
_cell.length_c   1.000
_cell.angle_alpha   90.00
_cell.angle_beta   90.00
_cell.angle_gamma   90.00
#
_symmetry.space_group_name_H-M   'P 1'
#
loop_
_entity.id
_entity.type
_entity.pdbx_description
1 polymer ?
#
loop_
_entity_poly.entity_id
_entity_poly.type
_entity_poly.pdbx_seq_one_letter_code
_entity_poly.pdbx_strand_id
1 'polypeptide(L)' 'MIISRTPYRISFFGGGTDYPSWYLKNGGEVLSATIDKYCYLSCRYLPPFFEHKIRIVW' A
#
# COMPACT_ATOMS: atom_id res chain seq x y z
N MET A 1 -11.83 10.46 13.86
CA MET A 1 -11.27 10.40 12.49
C MET A 1 -9.86 9.88 12.62
N ILE A 2 -9.50 8.85 11.87
CA ILE A 2 -8.16 8.24 11.84
C ILE A 2 -7.58 8.52 10.47
N ILE A 3 -6.32 8.99 10.41
CA ILE A 3 -5.62 9.24 9.16
C ILE A 3 -4.33 8.42 9.17
N SER A 4 -4.13 7.62 8.13
CA SER A 4 -2.88 6.90 7.90
C SER A 4 -2.10 7.57 6.77
N ARG A 5 -0.78 7.64 6.91
CA ARG A 5 0.16 8.17 5.93
C ARG A 5 1.21 7.11 5.60
N THR A 6 1.14 6.54 4.41
CA THR A 6 2.08 5.50 3.95
C THR A 6 2.99 6.08 2.87
N PRO A 7 4.33 6.03 3.02
CA PRO A 7 5.24 6.55 2.00
C PRO A 7 5.22 5.70 0.73
N TYR A 8 5.32 6.36 -0.42
CA TYR A 8 5.68 5.67 -1.66
C TYR A 8 7.15 5.26 -1.63
N ARG A 9 7.49 4.27 -2.46
CA ARG A 9 8.87 3.78 -2.62
C ARG A 9 9.29 3.81 -4.08
N ILE A 10 10.58 4.04 -4.31
CA ILE A 10 11.26 3.81 -5.59
C ILE A 10 12.06 2.52 -5.48
N SER A 11 11.94 1.67 -6.48
CA SER A 11 12.71 0.43 -6.61
C SER A 11 13.98 0.71 -7.41
N PHE A 12 15.15 0.48 -6.81
CA PHE A 12 16.44 0.65 -7.47
C PHE A 12 16.90 -0.63 -8.16
N PHE A 13 16.81 -1.76 -7.47
CA PHE A 13 17.23 -3.07 -8.00
C PHE A 13 16.32 -4.21 -7.54
N GLY A 14 16.39 -5.32 -8.26
CA GLY A 14 15.68 -6.55 -7.90
C GLY A 14 14.18 -6.56 -8.22
N GLY A 15 13.67 -5.54 -8.91
CA GLY A 15 12.26 -5.47 -9.29
C GLY A 15 11.84 -6.69 -10.11
N GLY A 16 10.80 -7.39 -9.67
CA GLY A 16 10.30 -8.61 -10.28
C GLY A 16 10.89 -9.90 -9.73
N THR A 17 11.99 -9.84 -8.97
CA THR A 17 12.47 -11.02 -8.22
C THR A 17 11.55 -11.37 -7.06
N ASP A 18 10.71 -10.43 -6.62
CA ASP A 18 9.69 -10.58 -5.58
C ASP A 18 8.42 -11.31 -6.06
N TYR A 19 8.32 -11.66 -7.35
CA TYR A 19 7.20 -12.47 -7.84
C TYR A 19 7.31 -13.94 -7.38
N PRO A 20 6.20 -14.57 -6.94
CA PRO A 20 6.19 -15.98 -6.53
C PRO A 20 6.72 -16.93 -7.59
N SER A 21 6.46 -16.67 -8.87
CA SER A 21 6.98 -17.47 -9.98
C SER A 21 8.50 -17.51 -10.06
N TRP A 22 9.19 -16.51 -9.50
CA TRP A 22 10.64 -16.38 -9.50
C TRP A 22 11.27 -16.78 -8.17
N TYR A 23 10.87 -16.15 -7.05
CA TYR A 23 11.58 -16.36 -5.78
C TYR A 23 11.45 -17.78 -5.24
N LEU A 24 10.37 -18.50 -5.57
CA LEU A 24 10.20 -19.90 -5.16
C LEU A 24 11.27 -20.83 -5.75
N LYS A 25 11.95 -20.43 -6.83
CA LYS A 25 12.98 -21.22 -7.51
C LYS A 25 14.38 -20.65 -7.33
N ASN A 26 14.53 -19.33 -7.30
CA ASN A 26 15.83 -18.66 -7.37
C ASN A 26 16.15 -17.79 -6.14
N GLY A 27 15.24 -17.66 -5.18
CA GLY A 27 15.28 -16.62 -4.15
C GLY A 27 14.91 -15.23 -4.71
N GLY A 28 14.65 -14.28 -3.83
CA GLY A 28 14.26 -12.91 -4.19
C GLY A 28 14.96 -11.89 -3.30
N GLU A 29 15.49 -10.84 -3.91
CA GLU A 29 16.17 -9.74 -3.22
C GLU A 29 15.85 -8.43 -3.93
N VAL A 30 15.46 -7.42 -3.16
CA VAL A 30 15.07 -6.10 -3.68
C VAL A 30 15.78 -5.00 -2.92
N LEU A 31 16.20 -3.96 -3.62
CA LEU A 31 16.69 -2.73 -3.02
C LEU A 31 15.75 -1.58 -3.39
N SER A 32 15.09 -1.01 -2.39
CA SER A 32 14.13 0.09 -2.55
C SER A 32 14.29 1.09 -1.40
N ALA A 33 13.98 2.35 -1.65
CA ALA A 33 13.86 3.36 -0.59
C ALA A 33 12.56 4.14 -0.71
N THR A 34 12.07 4.62 0.43
CA THR A 34 10.92 5.51 0.48
C THR A 34 11.29 6.91 0.01
N ILE A 35 10.31 7.64 -0.49
CA ILE A 35 10.47 9.03 -0.92
C ILE A 35 9.51 9.95 -0.17
N ASP A 36 9.75 11.26 -0.24
CA ASP A 36 8.89 12.31 0.33
C ASP A 36 7.61 12.52 -0.52
N LYS A 37 6.87 11.42 -0.72
CA LYS A 37 5.55 11.35 -1.35
C LYS A 37 4.76 10.28 -0.61
N TYR A 38 3.48 10.54 -0.36
CA TYR A 38 2.68 9.69 0.52
C TYR A 38 1.28 9.41 -0.04
N CYS A 39 0.80 8.19 0.22
CA CYS A 39 -0.59 7.81 0.12
C CYS A 39 -1.29 8.07 1.46
N TYR A 40 -2.43 8.76 1.43
CA TYR A 40 -3.21 9.08 2.61
C TYR A 40 -4.52 8.33 2.60
N LEU A 41 -4.86 7.71 3.75
CA LEU A 41 -6.16 7.07 3.95
C LEU A 41 -6.83 7.71 5.17
N SER A 42 -8.04 8.21 4.98
CA SER A 42 -8.86 8.76 6.06
C SER A 42 -10.02 7.83 6.39
N CYS A 43 -10.07 7.32 7.61
CA CYS A 43 -11.15 6.50 8.13
C CYS A 43 -11.97 7.31 9.15
N ARG A 44 -13.30 7.28 9.00
CA ARG A 44 -14.21 7.90 9.95
C ARG A 44 -15.38 6.97 10.23
N TYR A 45 -15.95 7.11 11.43
CA TYR A 45 -17.20 6.44 11.74
C TYR A 45 -18.28 6.88 10.75
N LEU A 46 -19.00 5.92 10.17
CA LEU A 46 -20.10 6.18 9.27
C LEU A 46 -21.36 6.48 10.11
N PRO A 47 -21.99 7.65 9.95
CA PRO A 47 -23.21 7.97 10.68
C PRO A 47 -24.32 6.92 10.46
N PRO A 48 -25.21 6.70 11.45
CA PRO A 48 -26.17 5.60 11.44
C PRO A 48 -27.36 5.79 10.47
N PHE A 49 -27.40 6.89 9.71
CA PHE A 49 -28.45 7.19 8.74
C PHE A 49 -28.12 6.75 7.30
N PHE A 50 -26.95 6.14 7.07
CA PHE A 50 -26.61 5.52 5.80
C PHE A 50 -27.02 4.04 5.80
N GLU A 51 -27.66 3.57 4.71
CA GLU A 51 -28.07 2.15 4.59
C GLU A 51 -26.88 1.18 4.45
N HIS A 52 -25.77 1.65 3.87
CA HIS A 52 -24.56 0.86 3.67
C HIS A 52 -23.65 0.91 4.91
N LYS A 53 -22.92 -0.17 5.18
CA LYS A 53 -21.97 -0.24 6.30
C LYS A 53 -20.61 0.38 5.98
N ILE A 54 -20.21 0.39 4.71
CA ILE A 54 -18.89 0.80 4.25
C ILE A 54 -19.05 1.65 3.00
N ARG A 55 -18.30 2.74 2.92
CA ARG A 55 -18.16 3.58 1.73
C ARG A 55 -16.68 3.77 1.43
N ILE A 56 -16.28 3.40 0.22
CA ILE A 56 -14.92 3.60 -0.30
C ILE A 56 -15.03 4.67 -1.38
N VAL A 57 -14.20 5.71 -1.29
CA VAL A 57 -14.13 6.84 -2.23
C VAL A 57 -12.67 7.01 -2.62
N TRP A 58 -12.43 7.35 -3.89
CA TRP A 58 -11.10 7.56 -4.48
C TRP A 58 -10.52 8.93 -4.13
#